data_AF-A0A2C9K256-F1
#
_entry.id   AF-A0A2C9K256-F1
#
_cell.length_a   1.000
_cell.length_b   1.000
_cell.length_c   1.000
_cell.angle_alpha   90.00
_cell.angle_beta   90.00
_cell.angle_gamma   90.00
#
_symmetry.space_group_name_H-M   'P 1'
#
loop_
_entity.id
_entity.type
_entity.pdbx_description
1 polymer ?
#
loop_
_entity_poly.entity_id
_entity_poly.type
_entity_poly.pdbx_seq_one_letter_code
_entity_poly.pdbx_strand_id
1 'polypeptide(L)'
;MLNNILSFAGLTRRSDEDLCSQFNYLWSAIVLAAMGGFVTLVQYAGTPIACWCPAEMPEFQCNYTRALCWVKQNNYYVHEDEDIIPNQEGHYSESIAYYPWVPWILFFMACLVKLPHYIWHSFAHSSGLNLVKLVELADSHEDIENLARILRLWLVRTGIPRSSKCSSVKYFLGSIGFFWLGKQHKTYLAGLVLFIKFTYLLVALAMHYSLNVFIDEDFMWYGFEIFENYLRGVPQFSARFPAQTLCDMEIRQFAIVHRYTIQCILPINRFSEKIFIFVWFWLLLLIILNAWSLFKWSIRLLSPAERLRFVQAYVEITLHLIERQKLGSKPTEDAHYDTVYNHSVFTYPNVNISVSSLSTVKASDSSLKTRKRIQSTLHELFSQGSRPRQNFRIEASEKEAEEFELQEKLYAMEERRQKKIIRITKRIMKRFGHDGVVVFRTLEDAVGVIMANQIFQELYEQLNSSLHYS
;
A
#
# COMPACT_ATOMS: atom_id res chain seq x y z
N MET A 1 -8.81 -11.28 -26.25
CA MET A 1 -8.01 -10.40 -25.37
C MET A 1 -8.76 -9.13 -24.93
N LEU A 2 -9.66 -8.53 -25.73
CA LEU A 2 -10.46 -7.38 -25.29
C LEU A 2 -11.58 -7.69 -24.27
N ASN A 3 -12.15 -8.90 -24.25
CA ASN A 3 -13.22 -9.25 -23.30
C ASN A 3 -12.77 -9.25 -21.83
N ASN A 4 -11.47 -9.35 -21.55
CA ASN A 4 -10.93 -9.25 -20.19
C ASN A 4 -10.67 -7.80 -19.75
N ILE A 5 -10.74 -6.83 -20.67
CA ILE A 5 -10.51 -5.40 -20.37
C ILE A 5 -11.83 -4.72 -19.95
N LEU A 6 -12.97 -5.20 -20.46
CA LEU A 6 -14.31 -4.62 -20.22
C LEU A 6 -15.17 -5.45 -19.25
N SER A 7 -14.64 -6.57 -18.74
CA SER A 7 -15.32 -7.38 -17.73
C SER A 7 -15.25 -6.67 -16.37
N PHE A 8 -16.26 -5.84 -16.09
CA PHE A 8 -16.58 -5.31 -14.75
C PHE A 8 -16.81 -6.43 -13.72
N ALA A 9 -17.01 -7.68 -14.17
CA ALA A 9 -17.05 -8.88 -13.34
C ALA A 9 -15.68 -9.32 -12.77
N GLY A 10 -14.58 -8.72 -13.22
CA GLY A 10 -13.22 -8.94 -12.67
C GLY A 10 -12.87 -8.05 -11.47
N LEU A 11 -13.81 -7.23 -10.98
CA LEU A 11 -13.69 -6.42 -9.76
C LEU A 11 -13.76 -7.27 -8.48
N THR A 12 -13.93 -8.59 -8.58
CA THR A 12 -13.68 -9.51 -7.47
C THR A 12 -12.22 -9.44 -7.09
N ARG A 13 -11.94 -8.77 -5.97
CA ARG A 13 -10.70 -8.78 -5.17
C ARG A 13 -9.76 -9.92 -5.61
N ARG A 14 -8.81 -9.63 -6.50
CA ARG A 14 -7.66 -10.53 -6.70
C ARG A 14 -6.87 -10.47 -5.39
N SER A 15 -7.09 -11.51 -4.59
CA SER A 15 -6.80 -11.56 -3.17
C SER A 15 -5.29 -11.52 -2.87
N ASP A 16 -4.44 -11.58 -3.89
CA ASP A 16 -2.98 -11.54 -3.80
C ASP A 16 -2.36 -10.13 -3.84
N GLU A 17 -3.13 -9.08 -4.18
CA GLU A 17 -2.59 -7.73 -4.38
C GLU A 17 -3.10 -6.68 -3.38
N ASP A 18 -2.16 -5.89 -2.83
CA ASP A 18 -2.45 -4.78 -1.94
C ASP A 18 -3.42 -3.76 -2.57
N LEU A 19 -4.30 -3.18 -1.75
CA LEU A 19 -5.21 -2.08 -2.15
C LEU A 19 -4.49 -0.92 -2.84
N CYS A 20 -3.30 -0.57 -2.37
CA CYS A 20 -2.49 0.49 -2.98
C CYS A 20 -2.08 0.14 -4.43
N SER A 21 -1.72 -1.13 -4.69
CA SER A 21 -1.39 -1.55 -6.06
C SER A 21 -2.62 -1.51 -6.96
N GLN A 22 -3.79 -1.96 -6.48
CA GLN A 22 -5.06 -1.85 -7.22
C GLN A 22 -5.41 -0.39 -7.56
N PHE A 23 -5.21 0.53 -6.62
CA PHE A 23 -5.45 1.97 -6.84
C PHE A 23 -4.57 2.55 -7.96
N ASN A 24 -3.36 2.05 -8.14
CA ASN A 24 -2.49 2.41 -9.25
C ASN A 24 -2.95 1.75 -10.57
N TYR A 25 -2.73 0.43 -10.75
CA TYR A 25 -2.81 -0.18 -12.08
C TYR A 25 -4.23 -0.29 -12.64
N LEU A 26 -5.26 -0.32 -11.76
CA LEU A 26 -6.66 -0.43 -12.15
C LEU A 26 -7.31 0.95 -12.16
N TRP A 27 -7.49 1.55 -10.98
CA TRP A 27 -8.27 2.78 -10.85
C TRP A 27 -7.62 3.96 -11.55
N SER A 28 -6.33 4.21 -11.30
CA SER A 28 -5.65 5.35 -11.91
C SER A 28 -5.45 5.18 -13.42
N ALA A 29 -5.17 3.96 -13.89
CA ALA A 29 -5.08 3.69 -15.32
C ALA A 29 -6.43 3.92 -16.03
N ILE A 30 -7.55 3.48 -15.43
CA ILE A 30 -8.90 3.72 -15.97
C ILE A 30 -9.22 5.22 -15.97
N VAL A 31 -8.98 5.93 -14.87
CA VAL A 31 -9.26 7.37 -14.77
C VAL A 31 -8.47 8.17 -15.80
N LEU A 32 -7.16 7.92 -15.93
CA LEU A 32 -6.32 8.61 -16.91
C LEU A 32 -6.71 8.26 -18.36
N ALA A 33 -7.02 7.00 -18.65
CA ALA A 33 -7.48 6.59 -19.97
C ALA A 33 -8.86 7.16 -20.33
N ALA A 34 -9.77 7.25 -19.36
CA ALA A 34 -11.08 7.87 -19.54
C ALA A 34 -10.95 9.38 -19.83
N MET A 35 -10.07 10.08 -19.11
CA MET A 35 -9.77 11.49 -19.38
C MET A 35 -9.12 11.69 -20.75
N GLY A 36 -8.15 10.85 -21.13
CA GLY A 36 -7.57 10.86 -22.47
C GLY A 36 -8.62 10.63 -23.57
N GLY A 37 -9.53 9.68 -23.35
CA GLY A 37 -10.66 9.43 -24.24
C GLY A 37 -11.63 10.61 -24.35
N PHE A 38 -11.92 11.28 -23.23
CA PHE A 38 -12.75 12.48 -23.22
C PHE A 38 -12.11 13.63 -24.01
N VAL A 39 -10.82 13.93 -23.78
CA VAL A 39 -10.13 14.98 -24.54
C VAL A 39 -10.10 14.64 -26.03
N THR A 40 -9.82 13.37 -26.37
CA THR A 40 -9.87 12.89 -27.76
C THR A 40 -11.25 13.15 -28.39
N LEU A 41 -12.33 12.82 -27.67
CA LEU A 41 -13.68 13.05 -28.16
C LEU A 41 -13.95 14.53 -28.44
N VAL A 42 -13.58 15.42 -27.50
CA VAL A 42 -13.74 16.87 -27.68
C VAL A 42 -12.89 17.39 -28.85
N GLN A 43 -11.68 16.86 -29.04
CA GLN A 43 -10.75 17.30 -30.06
C GLN A 43 -11.17 16.90 -31.48
N TYR A 44 -11.71 15.69 -31.67
CA TYR A 44 -12.07 15.16 -32.99
C TYR A 44 -13.55 15.30 -33.35
N ALA A 45 -14.46 15.19 -32.38
CA ALA A 45 -15.90 15.35 -32.62
C ALA A 45 -16.39 16.79 -32.39
N GLY A 46 -15.64 17.59 -31.63
CA GLY A 46 -15.94 19.00 -31.37
C GLY A 46 -15.17 19.95 -32.29
N THR A 47 -15.37 21.25 -32.06
CA THR A 47 -14.56 22.32 -32.68
C THR A 47 -13.45 22.74 -31.71
N PRO A 48 -12.19 22.30 -31.91
CA PRO A 48 -11.12 22.54 -30.95
C PRO A 48 -10.71 24.02 -30.85
N ILE A 49 -10.91 24.78 -31.94
CA ILE A 49 -10.63 26.20 -32.06
C ILE A 49 -11.77 26.90 -32.79
N ALA A 50 -12.13 28.10 -32.34
CA ALA A 50 -13.01 29.00 -33.07
C ALA A 50 -12.36 30.38 -33.17
N CYS A 51 -12.34 30.96 -34.36
CA CYS A 51 -11.65 32.22 -34.63
C CYS A 51 -12.62 33.31 -35.09
N TRP A 52 -12.30 34.56 -34.73
CA TRP A 52 -13.02 35.74 -35.14
C TRP A 52 -12.65 36.14 -36.57
N CYS A 53 -13.45 35.69 -37.55
CA CYS A 53 -13.24 36.03 -38.96
C CYS A 53 -13.96 37.34 -39.32
N PRO A 54 -13.33 38.27 -40.07
CA PRO A 54 -13.99 39.45 -40.60
C PRO A 54 -15.20 39.10 -41.50
N ALA A 55 -16.18 40.00 -41.58
CA ALA A 55 -17.42 39.77 -42.33
C ALA A 55 -17.19 39.63 -43.85
N GLU A 56 -16.11 40.21 -44.37
CA GLU A 56 -15.73 40.15 -45.79
C GLU A 56 -15.19 38.77 -46.20
N MET A 57 -14.76 37.95 -45.22
CA MET A 57 -14.12 36.68 -45.47
C MET A 57 -15.18 35.58 -45.74
N PRO A 58 -15.18 34.93 -46.92
CA PRO A 58 -16.08 33.82 -47.18
C PRO A 58 -15.81 32.63 -46.25
N GLU A 59 -16.85 31.83 -45.98
CA GLU A 59 -16.80 30.76 -44.99
C GLU A 59 -15.66 29.75 -45.22
N PHE A 60 -15.38 29.41 -46.48
CA PHE A 60 -14.29 28.49 -46.81
C PHE A 60 -12.91 29.01 -46.37
N GLN A 61 -12.68 30.32 -46.50
CA GLN A 61 -11.43 30.94 -46.05
C GLN A 61 -11.36 30.97 -44.53
N CYS A 62 -12.48 31.25 -43.85
CA CYS A 62 -12.53 31.19 -42.39
C CYS A 62 -12.26 29.77 -41.85
N ASN A 63 -12.80 28.73 -42.50
CA ASN A 63 -12.51 27.34 -42.15
C ASN A 63 -11.04 26.96 -42.41
N TYR A 64 -10.46 27.44 -43.51
CA TYR A 64 -9.02 27.29 -43.78
C TYR A 64 -8.16 27.97 -42.71
N THR A 65 -8.50 29.21 -42.33
CA THR A 65 -7.84 29.96 -41.25
C THR A 65 -7.87 29.21 -39.93
N ARG A 66 -9.05 28.68 -39.52
CA ARG A 66 -9.17 27.87 -38.30
C ARG A 66 -8.27 26.65 -38.33
N ALA A 67 -8.24 25.92 -39.44
CA ALA A 67 -7.39 24.75 -39.61
C ALA A 67 -5.89 25.12 -39.59
N LEU A 68 -5.52 26.23 -40.24
CA LEU A 68 -4.14 26.71 -40.28
C LEU A 68 -3.65 27.11 -38.88
N CYS A 69 -4.46 27.84 -38.11
CA CYS A 69 -4.13 28.23 -36.73
C CYS A 69 -4.02 27.02 -35.79
N TRP A 70 -4.82 25.97 -36.03
CA TRP A 70 -4.72 24.72 -35.27
C TRP A 70 -3.44 23.93 -35.59
N VAL A 71 -3.07 23.82 -36.87
CA VAL A 71 -1.94 22.98 -37.33
C VAL A 71 -0.59 23.68 -37.19
N LYS A 72 -0.50 24.98 -37.51
CA LYS A 72 0.75 25.75 -37.49
C LYS A 72 1.25 26.02 -36.07
N GLN A 73 0.38 25.89 -35.07
CA GLN A 73 0.69 26.08 -33.65
C GLN A 73 1.38 27.41 -33.33
N ASN A 74 1.13 28.46 -34.11
CA ASN A 74 1.70 29.80 -33.90
C ASN A 74 0.77 30.68 -33.06
N ASN A 75 0.10 30.07 -32.07
CA ASN A 75 -0.81 30.77 -31.19
C ASN A 75 -0.04 31.24 -29.96
N TYR A 76 -0.21 32.50 -29.61
CA TYR A 76 0.41 33.09 -28.43
C TYR A 76 -0.64 33.75 -27.54
N TYR A 77 -0.32 33.83 -26.25
CA TYR A 77 -1.15 34.51 -25.27
C TYR A 77 -0.63 35.93 -25.06
N VAL A 78 -1.56 36.88 -25.02
CA VAL A 78 -1.31 38.29 -24.69
C VAL A 78 -2.18 38.62 -23.50
N HIS A 79 -1.59 39.25 -22.48
CA HIS A 79 -2.34 39.71 -21.32
C HIS A 79 -3.34 40.80 -21.74
N GLU A 80 -4.52 40.87 -21.12
CA GLU A 80 -5.56 41.85 -21.48
C GLU A 80 -5.11 43.31 -21.31
N ASP A 81 -4.04 43.54 -20.54
CA ASP A 81 -3.47 44.86 -20.23
C ASP A 81 -2.34 45.28 -21.19
N GLU A 82 -1.94 44.41 -22.13
CA GLU A 82 -0.84 44.65 -23.06
C GLU A 82 -1.35 44.99 -24.47
N ASP A 83 -0.80 46.05 -25.06
CA ASP A 83 -1.10 46.41 -26.45
C ASP A 83 -0.47 45.38 -27.42
N ILE A 84 -1.22 45.02 -28.46
CA ILE A 84 -0.75 44.13 -29.52
C ILE A 84 0.17 44.95 -30.44
N ILE A 85 1.48 44.78 -30.29
CA ILE A 85 2.50 45.40 -31.15
C ILE A 85 2.79 44.48 -32.36
N PRO A 86 2.47 44.89 -33.60
CA PRO A 86 2.79 44.08 -34.78
C PRO A 86 4.31 44.02 -35.02
N ASN A 87 4.83 42.86 -35.44
CA ASN A 87 6.22 42.65 -35.90
C ASN A 87 7.37 42.66 -34.86
N GLN A 88 7.13 42.40 -33.57
CA GLN A 88 8.24 42.05 -32.66
C GLN A 88 8.37 40.52 -32.52
N GLU A 89 9.34 39.95 -33.23
CA GLU A 89 9.68 38.51 -33.24
C GLU A 89 10.24 37.98 -31.88
N GLY A 90 10.09 38.73 -30.78
CA GLY A 90 10.62 38.35 -29.46
C GLY A 90 9.83 38.86 -28.25
N HIS A 91 8.63 39.43 -28.44
CA HIS A 91 7.81 39.95 -27.32
C HIS A 91 6.66 39.04 -26.90
N TYR A 92 6.33 38.01 -27.68
CA TYR A 92 5.22 37.12 -27.39
C TYR A 92 5.74 35.79 -26.85
N SER A 93 5.11 35.34 -25.75
CA SER A 93 5.35 34.06 -25.08
C SER A 93 5.49 32.91 -26.09
N GLU A 94 6.39 31.97 -25.80
CA GLU A 94 6.67 30.83 -26.66
C GLU A 94 5.37 30.16 -27.13
N SER A 95 5.33 29.88 -28.44
CA SER A 95 4.13 29.39 -29.12
C SER A 95 3.54 28.17 -28.41
N ILE A 96 2.23 28.19 -28.13
CA ILE A 96 1.64 27.16 -27.28
C ILE A 96 1.30 25.91 -28.12
N ALA A 97 2.27 24.99 -28.19
CA ALA A 97 2.24 23.83 -29.10
C ALA A 97 1.76 22.51 -28.45
N TYR A 98 1.42 22.52 -27.16
CA TYR A 98 1.25 21.29 -26.38
C TYR A 98 -0.15 20.66 -26.50
N TYR A 99 -1.19 21.43 -26.85
CA TYR A 99 -2.59 20.98 -26.80
C TYR A 99 -2.90 19.70 -27.61
N PRO A 100 -2.40 19.52 -28.85
CA PRO A 100 -2.70 18.32 -29.61
C PRO A 100 -2.12 17.04 -29.02
N TRP A 101 -1.13 17.16 -28.14
CA TRP A 101 -0.45 16.05 -27.48
C TRP A 101 -1.09 15.64 -26.16
N VAL A 102 -2.00 16.45 -25.60
CA VAL A 102 -2.66 16.21 -24.31
C VAL A 102 -3.30 14.80 -24.22
N PRO A 103 -4.10 14.33 -25.20
CA PRO A 103 -4.68 12.99 -25.11
C PRO A 103 -3.62 11.89 -25.09
N TRP A 104 -2.59 12.02 -25.93
CA TRP A 104 -1.52 11.03 -26.04
C TRP A 104 -0.70 10.92 -24.76
N ILE A 105 -0.49 12.04 -24.08
CA ILE A 105 0.19 12.07 -22.78
C ILE A 105 -0.65 11.38 -21.72
N LEU A 106 -1.96 11.63 -21.65
CA LEU A 106 -2.84 10.95 -20.70
C LEU A 106 -2.88 9.43 -20.93
N PHE A 107 -2.90 8.98 -22.19
CA PHE A 107 -2.80 7.55 -22.52
C PHE A 107 -1.44 6.96 -22.17
N PHE A 108 -0.35 7.67 -22.48
CA PHE A 108 1.00 7.25 -22.13
C PHE A 108 1.14 7.14 -20.60
N MET A 109 0.55 8.10 -19.87
CA MET A 109 0.50 8.07 -18.42
C MET A 109 -0.26 6.85 -17.89
N ALA A 110 -1.44 6.55 -18.45
CA ALA A 110 -2.20 5.35 -18.09
C ALA A 110 -1.39 4.06 -18.30
N CYS A 111 -0.62 3.98 -19.40
CA CYS A 111 0.29 2.86 -19.67
C CYS A 111 1.43 2.77 -18.64
N LEU A 112 2.06 3.90 -18.28
CA LEU A 112 3.14 3.95 -17.30
C LEU A 112 2.68 3.51 -15.90
N VAL A 113 1.49 3.92 -15.44
CA VAL A 113 0.97 3.47 -14.14
C VAL A 113 0.77 1.95 -14.09
N LYS A 114 0.47 1.31 -15.23
CA LYS A 114 0.28 -0.14 -15.33
C LYS A 114 1.60 -0.93 -15.40
N LEU A 115 2.71 -0.27 -15.75
CA LEU A 115 4.01 -0.90 -15.96
C LEU A 115 4.52 -1.71 -14.73
N PRO A 116 4.45 -1.22 -13.49
CA PRO A 116 4.94 -1.98 -12.33
C PRO A 116 4.15 -3.29 -12.09
N HIS A 117 2.86 -3.32 -12.44
CA HIS A 117 2.04 -4.55 -12.35
C HIS A 117 2.49 -5.62 -13.36
N TYR A 118 2.82 -5.21 -14.59
CA TYR A 118 3.40 -6.13 -15.57
C TYR A 118 4.78 -6.66 -15.14
N ILE A 119 5.60 -5.80 -14.51
CA ILE A 119 6.88 -6.22 -13.92
C ILE A 119 6.64 -7.26 -12.82
N TRP A 120 5.69 -7.03 -11.90
CA TRP A 120 5.36 -7.98 -10.84
C TRP A 120 5.05 -9.36 -11.39
N HIS A 121 4.11 -9.48 -12.33
CA HIS A 121 3.74 -10.78 -12.90
C HIS A 121 4.87 -11.45 -13.67
N SER A 122 5.70 -10.68 -14.37
CA SER A 122 6.84 -11.22 -15.12
C SER A 122 7.91 -11.81 -14.21
N PHE A 123 8.23 -11.12 -13.11
CA PHE A 123 9.31 -11.54 -12.19
C PHE A 123 8.84 -12.43 -11.04
N ALA A 124 7.55 -12.41 -10.69
CA ALA A 124 6.99 -13.27 -9.64
C ALA A 124 7.08 -14.75 -10.02
N HIS A 125 6.88 -15.12 -11.29
CA HIS A 125 7.03 -16.51 -11.75
C HIS A 125 8.42 -17.09 -11.49
N SER A 126 9.45 -16.24 -11.56
CA SER A 126 10.84 -16.63 -11.30
C SER A 126 11.11 -16.98 -9.82
N SER A 127 10.18 -16.74 -8.89
CA SER A 127 10.28 -17.17 -7.49
C SER A 127 10.08 -18.68 -7.29
N GLY A 128 9.56 -19.38 -8.31
CA GLY A 128 9.21 -20.80 -8.22
C GLY A 128 7.94 -21.08 -7.41
N LEU A 129 7.20 -20.05 -7.01
CA LEU A 129 5.90 -20.14 -6.35
C LEU A 129 4.88 -19.30 -7.12
N ASN A 130 3.76 -19.92 -7.52
CA ASN A 130 2.66 -19.19 -8.12
C ASN A 130 1.73 -18.70 -7.01
N LEU A 131 1.93 -17.46 -6.56
CA LEU A 131 1.13 -16.85 -5.48
C LEU A 131 -0.37 -16.81 -5.81
N VAL A 132 -0.73 -16.55 -7.07
CA VAL A 132 -2.13 -16.49 -7.49
C VAL A 132 -2.83 -17.83 -7.22
N LYS A 133 -2.23 -18.93 -7.69
CA LYS A 133 -2.77 -20.29 -7.47
C LYS A 133 -2.77 -20.67 -5.99
N LEU A 134 -1.77 -20.22 -5.25
CA LEU A 134 -1.66 -20.49 -3.81
C LEU A 134 -2.82 -19.83 -3.04
N VAL A 135 -3.11 -18.57 -3.37
CA VAL A 135 -4.19 -17.80 -2.76
C VAL A 135 -5.55 -18.35 -3.18
N GLU A 136 -5.73 -18.72 -4.44
CA GLU A 136 -6.95 -19.37 -4.96
C GLU A 136 -7.24 -20.69 -4.23
N LEU A 137 -6.22 -21.53 -4.03
CA LEU A 137 -6.37 -22.78 -3.29
C LEU A 137 -6.70 -22.51 -1.81
N ALA A 138 -6.09 -21.49 -1.22
CA ALA A 138 -6.35 -21.10 0.17
C ALA A 138 -7.77 -20.54 0.37
N ASP A 139 -8.32 -19.85 -0.63
CA ASP A 139 -9.69 -19.30 -0.65
C ASP A 139 -10.75 -20.39 -0.87
N SER A 140 -10.43 -21.45 -1.63
CA SER A 140 -11.34 -22.58 -1.85
C SER A 140 -11.58 -23.45 -0.61
N HIS A 141 -10.70 -23.39 0.40
CA HIS A 141 -10.73 -24.18 1.64
C HIS A 141 -10.73 -25.73 1.49
N GLU A 142 -10.76 -26.27 0.28
CA GLU A 142 -10.94 -27.72 0.03
C GLU A 142 -9.68 -28.55 0.32
N ASP A 143 -8.49 -27.94 0.40
CA ASP A 143 -7.21 -28.66 0.31
C ASP A 143 -6.06 -28.07 1.18
N ILE A 144 -6.34 -27.76 2.45
CA ILE A 144 -5.37 -27.14 3.38
C ILE A 144 -4.10 -28.01 3.55
N GLU A 145 -4.22 -29.33 3.59
CA GLU A 145 -3.08 -30.25 3.73
C GLU A 145 -2.15 -30.20 2.50
N ASN A 146 -2.74 -30.22 1.31
CA ASN A 146 -2.02 -30.09 0.03
C ASN A 146 -1.34 -28.73 -0.08
N LEU A 147 -2.00 -27.66 0.37
CA LEU A 147 -1.43 -26.31 0.43
C LEU A 147 -0.22 -26.24 1.37
N ALA A 148 -0.33 -26.80 2.58
CA ALA A 148 0.76 -26.89 3.55
C ALA A 148 1.94 -27.70 2.98
N ARG A 149 1.65 -28.78 2.25
CA ARG A 149 2.67 -29.60 1.56
C ARG A 149 3.41 -28.80 0.49
N ILE A 150 2.71 -28.03 -0.35
CA ILE A 150 3.31 -27.18 -1.37
C ILE A 150 4.22 -26.12 -0.72
N LEU A 151 3.73 -25.45 0.32
CA LEU A 151 4.50 -24.47 1.08
C LEU A 151 5.76 -25.08 1.71
N ARG A 152 5.63 -26.27 2.32
CA ARG A 152 6.76 -27.02 2.89
C ARG A 152 7.81 -27.35 1.83
N LEU A 153 7.40 -27.91 0.69
CA LEU A 153 8.32 -28.27 -0.40
C LEU A 153 9.05 -27.03 -0.93
N TRP A 154 8.34 -25.92 -1.10
CA TRP A 154 8.93 -24.66 -1.52
C TRP A 154 9.91 -24.11 -0.48
N LEU A 155 9.56 -24.10 0.81
CA LEU A 155 10.43 -23.68 1.92
C LEU A 155 11.72 -24.52 2.02
N VAL A 156 11.63 -25.83 1.78
CA VAL A 156 12.79 -26.73 1.77
C VAL A 156 13.67 -26.48 0.54
N ARG A 157 13.06 -26.34 -0.65
CA ARG A 157 13.78 -26.09 -1.92
C ARG A 157 14.51 -24.75 -1.91
N THR A 158 13.88 -23.70 -1.39
CA THR A 158 14.50 -22.38 -1.18
C THR A 158 15.50 -22.38 -0.02
N GLY A 159 15.52 -23.46 0.77
CA GLY A 159 16.34 -23.69 1.96
C GLY A 159 17.79 -24.08 1.73
N ILE A 160 18.16 -24.56 0.54
CA ILE A 160 19.45 -25.20 0.29
C ILE A 160 20.52 -24.13 0.00
N PRO A 161 21.49 -23.89 0.89
CA PRO A 161 22.54 -22.91 0.64
C PRO A 161 23.48 -23.44 -0.45
N ARG A 162 23.53 -22.77 -1.60
CA ARG A 162 24.57 -23.02 -2.61
C ARG A 162 25.81 -22.22 -2.21
N SER A 163 26.79 -22.90 -1.61
CA SER A 163 28.02 -22.30 -1.07
C SER A 163 28.73 -21.44 -2.13
N SER A 164 28.80 -20.13 -1.89
CA SER A 164 29.68 -19.21 -2.63
C SER A 164 30.42 -18.32 -1.65
N LYS A 165 31.71 -18.06 -1.89
CA LYS A 165 32.60 -17.29 -0.99
C LYS A 165 32.20 -15.82 -0.77
N CYS A 166 31.20 -15.31 -1.51
CA CYS A 166 30.68 -13.93 -1.41
C CYS A 166 29.19 -13.92 -1.01
N SER A 167 28.84 -14.66 0.05
CA SER A 167 27.45 -14.80 0.52
C SER A 167 26.99 -13.67 1.43
N SER A 168 27.86 -13.11 2.28
CA SER A 168 27.48 -12.08 3.26
C SER A 168 27.12 -10.74 2.63
N VAL A 169 27.85 -10.32 1.59
CA VAL A 169 27.59 -9.06 0.86
C VAL A 169 26.31 -9.18 0.03
N LYS A 170 26.07 -10.34 -0.61
CA LYS A 170 24.82 -10.64 -1.34
C LYS A 170 23.61 -10.74 -0.40
N TYR A 171 23.79 -11.27 0.81
CA TYR A 171 22.75 -11.31 1.83
C TYR A 171 22.39 -9.89 2.32
N PHE A 172 23.39 -9.04 2.57
CA PHE A 172 23.17 -7.65 2.97
C PHE A 172 22.51 -6.82 1.86
N LEU A 173 23.01 -6.89 0.62
CA LEU A 173 22.41 -6.21 -0.55
C LEU A 173 21.00 -6.73 -0.88
N GLY A 174 20.76 -8.03 -0.75
CA GLY A 174 19.43 -8.63 -0.88
C GLY A 174 18.48 -8.21 0.24
N SER A 175 19.00 -8.02 1.46
CA SER A 175 18.24 -7.48 2.61
C SER A 175 17.95 -5.98 2.48
N ILE A 176 18.67 -5.26 1.62
CA ILE A 176 18.47 -3.83 1.30
C ILE A 176 17.54 -3.64 0.08
N GLY A 177 17.09 -4.71 -0.56
CA GLY A 177 16.09 -4.66 -1.64
C GLY A 177 16.64 -4.75 -3.05
N PHE A 178 17.93 -5.06 -3.24
CA PHE A 178 18.48 -5.37 -4.58
C PHE A 178 18.11 -6.80 -5.01
N PHE A 179 16.93 -6.90 -5.62
CA PHE A 179 16.29 -8.14 -6.05
C PHE A 179 17.12 -9.03 -7.01
N TRP A 180 17.87 -8.43 -7.94
CA TRP A 180 18.66 -9.14 -8.95
C TRP A 180 19.82 -9.98 -8.36
N LEU A 181 20.25 -9.68 -7.13
CA LEU A 181 21.32 -10.39 -6.43
C LEU A 181 20.81 -11.42 -5.41
N GLY A 182 19.50 -11.43 -5.12
CA GLY A 182 18.86 -12.20 -4.03
C GLY A 182 18.33 -13.60 -4.40
N LYS A 183 18.45 -14.04 -5.67
CA LYS A 183 17.92 -15.33 -6.17
C LYS A 183 18.37 -16.58 -5.37
N GLN A 184 19.41 -16.48 -4.54
CA GLN A 184 20.02 -17.64 -3.88
C GLN A 184 19.86 -17.68 -2.34
N HIS A 185 19.12 -16.73 -1.72
CA HIS A 185 19.14 -16.57 -0.25
C HIS A 185 17.78 -16.30 0.45
N LYS A 186 16.63 -16.71 -0.10
CA LYS A 186 15.30 -16.49 0.53
C LYS A 186 14.94 -15.01 0.78
N THR A 187 15.48 -14.14 -0.06
CA THR A 187 15.23 -12.69 -0.05
C THR A 187 14.72 -12.19 -1.41
N TYR A 188 14.45 -13.12 -2.34
CA TYR A 188 14.04 -12.79 -3.69
C TYR A 188 12.63 -12.19 -3.66
N LEU A 189 11.65 -12.93 -3.14
CA LEU A 189 10.26 -12.45 -3.12
C LEU A 189 10.13 -11.16 -2.30
N ALA A 190 10.80 -11.07 -1.15
CA ALA A 190 10.83 -9.85 -0.33
C ALA A 190 11.45 -8.65 -1.07
N GLY A 191 12.57 -8.87 -1.76
CA GLY A 191 13.20 -7.86 -2.61
C GLY A 191 12.31 -7.43 -3.78
N LEU A 192 11.59 -8.37 -4.40
CA LEU A 192 10.65 -8.06 -5.49
C LEU A 192 9.55 -7.12 -5.02
N VAL A 193 8.92 -7.45 -3.89
CA VAL A 193 7.82 -6.65 -3.34
C VAL A 193 8.31 -5.22 -3.08
N LEU A 194 9.46 -5.05 -2.42
CA LEU A 194 10.02 -3.72 -2.18
C LEU A 194 10.37 -2.99 -3.47
N PHE A 195 10.96 -3.67 -4.45
CA PHE A 195 11.30 -3.11 -5.75
C PHE A 195 10.05 -2.63 -6.50
N ILE A 196 8.97 -3.41 -6.47
CA ILE A 196 7.70 -3.01 -7.09
C ILE A 196 7.11 -1.79 -6.38
N LYS A 197 7.10 -1.74 -5.04
CA LYS A 197 6.61 -0.57 -4.29
C LYS A 197 7.44 0.69 -4.59
N PHE A 198 8.76 0.54 -4.70
CA PHE A 198 9.63 1.62 -5.10
C PHE A 198 9.37 2.06 -6.54
N THR A 199 9.15 1.12 -7.46
CA THR A 199 8.84 1.42 -8.87
C THR A 199 7.52 2.18 -9.00
N TYR A 200 6.48 1.82 -8.24
CA TYR A 200 5.22 2.60 -8.20
C TYR A 200 5.45 4.05 -7.77
N LEU A 201 6.25 4.27 -6.72
CA LEU A 201 6.60 5.62 -6.26
C LEU A 201 7.40 6.39 -7.31
N LEU A 202 8.41 5.75 -7.92
CA LEU A 202 9.25 6.36 -8.95
C LEU A 202 8.44 6.74 -10.19
N VAL A 203 7.53 5.87 -10.63
CA VAL A 203 6.63 6.15 -11.76
C VAL A 203 5.74 7.35 -11.43
N ALA A 204 5.12 7.41 -10.25
CA ALA A 204 4.27 8.54 -9.87
C ALA A 204 5.04 9.87 -9.82
N LEU A 205 6.26 9.88 -9.26
CA LEU A 205 7.14 11.05 -9.24
C LEU A 205 7.59 11.46 -10.65
N ALA A 206 8.01 10.49 -11.47
CA ALA A 206 8.43 10.75 -12.85
C ALA A 206 7.30 11.32 -13.70
N MET A 207 6.07 10.83 -13.51
CA MET A 207 4.89 11.36 -14.21
C MET A 207 4.60 12.80 -13.80
N HIS A 208 4.66 13.09 -12.50
CA HIS A 208 4.47 14.45 -12.00
C HIS A 208 5.55 15.41 -12.52
N TYR A 209 6.81 14.99 -12.50
CA TYR A 209 7.91 15.76 -13.07
C TYR A 209 7.81 15.93 -14.60
N SER A 210 7.37 14.89 -15.31
CA SER A 210 7.21 14.95 -16.78
C SER A 210 6.19 16.00 -17.23
N LEU A 211 5.15 16.25 -16.42
CA LEU A 211 4.19 17.32 -16.69
C LEU A 211 4.80 18.71 -16.58
N ASN A 212 5.79 18.89 -15.69
CA ASN A 212 6.51 20.15 -15.56
C ASN A 212 7.32 20.47 -16.81
N VAL A 213 8.01 19.48 -17.36
CA VAL A 213 8.78 19.64 -18.60
C VAL A 213 7.87 19.89 -19.81
N PHE A 214 6.66 19.35 -19.79
CA PHE A 214 5.75 19.43 -20.94
C PHE A 214 4.94 20.75 -21.03
N ILE A 215 4.56 21.32 -19.89
CA ILE A 215 3.74 22.55 -19.83
C ILE A 215 4.63 23.81 -19.70
N ASP A 216 5.92 23.63 -19.43
CA ASP A 216 7.00 24.64 -19.46
C ASP A 216 6.83 25.87 -18.56
N GLU A 217 6.06 25.73 -17.47
CA GLU A 217 5.67 26.85 -16.60
C GLU A 217 5.44 26.35 -15.15
N ASP A 218 6.51 25.99 -14.42
CA ASP A 218 6.52 25.61 -12.99
C ASP A 218 5.30 24.77 -12.51
N PHE A 219 4.84 23.83 -13.35
CA PHE A 219 3.65 23.02 -13.10
C PHE A 219 3.72 22.19 -11.81
N MET A 220 4.93 21.94 -11.30
CA MET A 220 5.16 21.25 -10.02
C MET A 220 4.34 21.84 -8.87
N TRP A 221 4.22 23.18 -8.79
CA TRP A 221 3.51 23.87 -7.70
C TRP A 221 2.08 24.28 -8.05
N TYR A 222 1.64 23.98 -9.27
CA TYR A 222 0.39 24.48 -9.84
C TYR A 222 -0.83 24.23 -8.95
N GLY A 223 -1.03 23.00 -8.46
CA GLY A 223 -2.23 22.70 -7.66
C GLY A 223 -2.29 23.48 -6.34
N PHE A 224 -1.14 23.78 -5.72
CA PHE A 224 -1.11 24.61 -4.51
C PHE A 224 -1.43 26.07 -4.82
N GLU A 225 -0.88 26.61 -5.91
CA GLU A 225 -1.18 27.96 -6.39
C GLU A 225 -2.68 28.13 -6.69
N ILE A 226 -3.28 27.17 -7.40
CA ILE A 226 -4.72 27.13 -7.69
C ILE A 226 -5.53 27.14 -6.38
N PHE A 227 -5.15 26.29 -5.42
CA PHE A 227 -5.85 26.16 -4.15
C PHE A 227 -5.78 27.45 -3.31
N GLU A 228 -4.60 28.08 -3.25
CA GLU A 228 -4.40 29.34 -2.56
C GLU A 228 -5.23 30.48 -3.19
N ASN A 229 -5.18 30.61 -4.52
CA ASN A 229 -5.93 31.62 -5.23
C ASN A 229 -7.45 31.41 -5.13
N TYR A 230 -7.92 30.15 -5.07
CA TYR A 230 -9.32 29.84 -4.79
C TYR A 230 -9.75 30.30 -3.39
N LEU A 231 -8.92 30.07 -2.36
CA LEU A 231 -9.19 30.55 -1.00
C LEU A 231 -9.21 32.08 -0.91
N ARG A 232 -8.39 32.77 -1.73
CA ARG A 232 -8.34 34.24 -1.79
C ARG A 232 -9.47 34.86 -2.62
N GLY A 233 -10.25 34.07 -3.36
CA GLY A 233 -11.37 34.54 -4.18
C GLY A 233 -10.95 35.37 -5.41
N VAL A 234 -9.71 35.23 -5.87
CA VAL A 234 -9.19 35.96 -7.04
C VAL A 234 -9.55 35.17 -8.31
N PRO A 235 -10.20 35.78 -9.33
CA PRO A 235 -10.47 35.12 -10.60
C PRO A 235 -9.15 34.77 -11.30
N GLN A 236 -9.00 33.53 -11.72
CA GLN A 236 -7.76 33.03 -12.30
C GLN A 236 -7.86 32.99 -13.82
N PHE A 237 -7.12 33.88 -14.48
CA PHE A 237 -6.74 33.71 -15.87
C PHE A 237 -5.39 33.00 -15.87
N SER A 238 -5.38 31.70 -16.17
CA SER A 238 -4.12 30.95 -16.23
C SER A 238 -3.38 31.27 -17.53
N ALA A 239 -2.26 31.96 -17.44
CA ALA A 239 -1.34 32.15 -18.57
C ALA A 239 -0.86 30.80 -19.15
N ARG A 240 -0.80 29.75 -18.32
CA ARG A 240 -0.46 28.36 -18.71
C ARG A 240 -1.51 27.72 -19.62
N PHE A 241 -2.79 28.00 -19.37
CA PHE A 241 -3.93 27.46 -20.12
C PHE A 241 -4.85 28.61 -20.59
N PRO A 242 -4.42 29.42 -21.57
CA PRO A 242 -5.20 30.56 -22.03
C PRO A 242 -6.44 30.12 -22.81
N ALA A 243 -7.61 30.64 -22.43
CA ALA A 243 -8.86 30.38 -23.15
C ALA A 243 -8.95 31.14 -24.48
N GLN A 244 -8.16 32.21 -24.62
CA GLN A 244 -8.09 33.09 -25.78
C GLN A 244 -6.62 33.24 -26.21
N THR A 245 -6.38 33.16 -27.51
CA THR A 245 -5.05 33.28 -28.11
C THR A 245 -5.12 34.11 -29.39
N LEU A 246 -3.99 34.71 -29.77
CA LEU A 246 -3.83 35.36 -31.07
C LEU A 246 -3.07 34.42 -32.00
N CYS A 247 -3.50 34.37 -33.27
CA CYS A 247 -2.88 33.56 -34.31
C CYS A 247 -2.36 34.46 -35.43
N ASP A 248 -1.05 34.38 -35.67
CA ASP A 248 -0.41 35.07 -36.78
C ASP A 248 -0.26 34.15 -38.00
N MET A 249 -0.90 34.57 -39.10
CA MET A 249 -0.91 33.85 -40.36
C MET A 249 -0.34 34.68 -41.50
N GLU A 250 0.43 34.00 -42.36
CA GLU A 250 1.10 34.59 -43.51
C GLU A 250 0.52 34.00 -44.78
N ILE A 251 -0.27 34.78 -45.51
CA ILE A 251 -0.88 34.37 -46.78
C ILE A 251 -0.02 34.91 -47.91
N ARG A 252 0.37 34.03 -48.84
CA ARG A 252 1.15 34.41 -50.03
C ARG A 252 0.22 34.64 -51.21
N GLN A 253 0.21 35.86 -51.74
CA GLN A 253 -0.51 36.21 -52.97
C GLN A 253 0.47 36.93 -53.92
N PHE A 254 0.64 36.39 -55.13
CA PHE A 254 1.42 37.00 -56.22
C PHE A 254 2.75 37.67 -55.77
N ALA A 255 3.61 36.90 -55.10
CA ALA A 255 4.92 37.30 -54.57
C ALA A 255 4.95 38.25 -53.36
N ILE A 256 3.79 38.68 -52.84
CA ILE A 256 3.67 39.47 -51.61
C ILE A 256 3.17 38.58 -50.46
N VAL A 257 3.77 38.73 -49.28
CA VAL A 257 3.33 38.07 -48.04
C VAL A 257 2.45 39.03 -47.25
N HIS A 258 1.19 38.68 -47.06
CA HIS A 258 0.25 39.42 -46.23
C HIS A 258 0.16 38.74 -44.86
N ARG A 259 0.45 39.51 -43.80
CA ARG A 259 0.33 39.07 -42.41
C ARG A 259 -1.04 39.46 -41.87
N TYR A 260 -1.74 38.49 -41.30
CA TYR A 260 -3.01 38.67 -40.62
C TYR A 260 -2.90 38.13 -39.20
N THR A 261 -3.36 38.90 -38.22
CA THR A 261 -3.49 38.49 -36.82
C THR A 261 -4.97 38.33 -36.54
N ILE A 262 -5.37 37.15 -36.06
CA ILE A 262 -6.78 36.84 -35.77
C ILE A 262 -6.90 36.31 -34.34
N GLN A 263 -7.93 36.76 -33.63
CA GLN A 263 -8.26 36.30 -32.30
C GLN A 263 -9.01 34.96 -32.37
N CYS A 264 -8.55 33.97 -31.61
CA CYS A 264 -9.17 32.66 -31.52
C CYS A 264 -9.44 32.27 -30.07
N ILE A 265 -10.58 31.63 -29.84
CA ILE A 265 -10.93 30.97 -28.59
C ILE A 265 -10.61 29.47 -28.69
N LEU A 266 -10.06 28.91 -27.61
CA LEU A 266 -9.72 27.49 -27.49
C LEU A 266 -10.59 26.83 -26.39
N PRO A 267 -11.81 26.38 -26.71
CA PRO A 267 -12.65 25.65 -25.76
C PRO A 267 -11.96 24.41 -25.17
N ILE A 268 -11.15 23.71 -25.98
CA ILE A 268 -10.39 22.53 -25.56
C ILE A 268 -9.44 22.84 -24.39
N ASN A 269 -8.91 24.05 -24.34
CA ASN A 269 -7.94 24.43 -23.32
C ASN A 269 -8.61 24.66 -21.97
N ARG A 270 -9.83 25.20 -21.96
CA ARG A 270 -10.64 25.32 -20.73
C ARG A 270 -10.95 23.96 -20.11
N PHE A 271 -11.20 22.93 -20.93
CA PHE A 271 -11.32 21.55 -20.43
C PHE A 271 -9.99 21.01 -19.91
N SER A 272 -8.90 21.25 -20.66
CA SER A 272 -7.56 20.79 -20.31
C SER A 272 -7.10 21.36 -18.96
N GLU A 273 -7.32 22.64 -18.70
CA GLU A 273 -7.05 23.30 -17.41
C GLU A 273 -7.67 22.51 -16.24
N LYS A 274 -8.97 22.18 -16.33
CA LYS A 274 -9.67 21.45 -15.26
C LYS A 274 -9.21 20.00 -15.13
N ILE A 275 -8.90 19.34 -16.25
CA ILE A 275 -8.34 17.98 -16.26
C ILE A 275 -6.96 17.97 -15.60
N PHE A 276 -6.08 18.92 -15.92
CA PHE A 276 -4.73 18.97 -15.37
C PHE A 276 -4.73 19.38 -13.89
N ILE A 277 -5.65 20.22 -13.43
CA ILE A 277 -5.87 20.44 -11.98
C ILE A 277 -6.22 19.13 -11.29
N PHE A 278 -7.19 18.37 -11.83
CA PHE A 278 -7.56 17.07 -11.26
C PHE A 278 -6.38 16.09 -11.29
N VAL A 279 -5.67 15.96 -12.41
CA VAL A 279 -4.53 15.05 -12.58
C VAL A 279 -3.41 15.41 -11.60
N TRP A 280 -3.16 16.69 -11.36
CA TRP A 280 -2.15 17.13 -10.40
C TRP A 280 -2.47 16.62 -8.99
N PHE A 281 -3.70 16.83 -8.49
CA PHE A 281 -4.12 16.32 -7.18
C PHE A 281 -4.16 14.80 -7.13
N TRP A 282 -4.56 14.15 -8.23
CA TRP A 282 -4.57 12.70 -8.35
C TRP A 282 -3.16 12.11 -8.26
N LEU A 283 -2.18 12.71 -8.94
CA LEU A 283 -0.78 12.30 -8.86
C LEU A 283 -0.19 12.54 -7.47
N LEU A 284 -0.53 13.65 -6.80
CA LEU A 284 -0.12 13.90 -5.42
C LEU A 284 -0.67 12.83 -4.46
N LEU A 285 -1.96 12.47 -4.60
CA LEU A 285 -2.57 11.37 -3.84
C LEU A 285 -1.83 10.04 -4.09
N LEU A 286 -1.49 9.73 -5.34
CA LEU A 286 -0.74 8.53 -5.69
C LEU A 286 0.66 8.51 -5.07
N ILE A 287 1.37 9.64 -5.08
CA ILE A 287 2.69 9.77 -4.45
C ILE A 287 2.57 9.47 -2.94
N ILE A 288 1.57 10.04 -2.26
CA ILE A 288 1.34 9.81 -0.82
C ILE A 288 1.02 8.34 -0.52
N LEU A 289 0.09 7.74 -1.27
CA LEU A 289 -0.31 6.34 -1.08
C LEU A 289 0.86 5.38 -1.36
N ASN A 290 1.64 5.63 -2.42
CA ASN A 290 2.80 4.82 -2.78
C ASN A 290 3.93 4.97 -1.77
N ALA A 291 4.19 6.18 -1.28
CA ALA A 291 5.17 6.43 -0.22
C ALA A 291 4.77 5.71 1.08
N TRP A 292 3.50 5.80 1.48
CA TRP A 292 2.99 5.07 2.64
C TRP A 292 3.10 3.55 2.47
N SER A 293 2.74 3.04 1.30
CA SER A 293 2.87 1.60 1.00
C SER A 293 4.32 1.12 1.07
N LEU A 294 5.25 1.87 0.46
CA LEU A 294 6.68 1.57 0.52
C LEU A 294 7.20 1.62 1.95
N PHE A 295 6.84 2.64 2.74
CA PHE A 295 7.26 2.77 4.13
C PHE A 295 6.74 1.60 4.99
N LYS A 296 5.44 1.31 4.88
CA LYS A 296 4.78 0.17 5.56
C LYS A 296 5.48 -1.15 5.24
N TRP A 297 5.73 -1.44 3.96
CA TRP A 297 6.41 -2.68 3.54
C TRP A 297 7.88 -2.70 3.93
N SER A 298 8.55 -1.55 3.96
CA SER A 298 9.94 -1.42 4.38
C SER A 298 10.11 -1.77 5.86
N ILE A 299 9.30 -1.20 6.75
CA ILE A 299 9.32 -1.57 8.18
C ILE A 299 9.01 -3.05 8.35
N ARG A 300 7.97 -3.52 7.65
CA ARG A 300 7.48 -4.90 7.69
C ARG A 300 8.53 -5.94 7.29
N LEU A 301 9.41 -5.63 6.34
CA LEU A 301 10.35 -6.59 5.76
C LEU A 301 11.81 -6.37 6.16
N LEU A 302 12.26 -5.14 6.38
CA LEU A 302 13.64 -4.85 6.79
C LEU A 302 13.83 -5.05 8.30
N SER A 303 12.82 -4.72 9.13
CA SER A 303 12.95 -4.83 10.59
C SER A 303 12.99 -6.29 11.05
N PRO A 304 14.11 -6.76 11.64
CA PRO A 304 14.20 -8.12 12.15
C PRO A 304 13.26 -8.36 13.34
N ALA A 305 13.00 -7.32 14.15
CA ALA A 305 12.10 -7.40 15.30
C ALA A 305 10.65 -7.62 14.87
N GLU A 306 10.17 -6.91 13.84
CA GLU A 306 8.82 -7.09 13.29
C GLU A 306 8.61 -8.49 12.72
N ARG A 307 9.59 -8.99 11.94
CA ARG A 307 9.51 -10.34 11.38
C ARG A 307 9.47 -11.40 12.47
N LEU A 308 10.29 -11.24 13.51
CA LEU A 308 10.32 -12.17 14.63
C LEU A 308 8.99 -12.14 15.40
N ARG A 309 8.48 -10.95 15.72
CA ARG A 309 7.19 -10.78 16.40
C ARG A 309 6.04 -11.39 15.63
N PHE A 310 6.02 -11.20 14.30
CA PHE A 310 5.02 -11.79 13.42
C PHE A 310 5.00 -13.32 13.55
N VAL A 311 6.14 -13.99 13.39
CA VAL A 311 6.19 -15.45 13.52
C VAL A 311 6.00 -15.92 14.96
N GLN A 312 6.38 -15.13 15.96
CA GLN A 312 6.12 -15.45 17.37
C GLN A 312 4.62 -15.55 17.63
N ALA A 313 3.83 -14.59 17.14
CA ALA A 313 2.38 -14.58 17.30
C ALA A 313 1.73 -15.85 16.71
N TYR A 314 2.10 -16.25 15.49
CA TYR A 314 1.60 -17.48 14.88
C TYR A 314 1.98 -18.74 15.68
N VAL A 315 3.24 -18.84 16.13
CA VAL A 315 3.72 -19.97 16.93
C VAL A 315 3.00 -20.06 18.27
N GLU A 316 2.77 -18.93 18.93
CA GLU A 316 2.04 -18.87 20.20
C GLU A 316 0.61 -19.38 20.02
N ILE A 317 -0.12 -18.86 19.03
CA ILE A 317 -1.49 -19.29 18.71
C ILE A 317 -1.53 -20.80 18.41
N THR A 318 -0.64 -21.29 17.54
CA THR A 318 -0.59 -22.72 17.19
C THR A 318 -0.32 -23.62 18.41
N LEU A 319 0.62 -23.24 19.29
CA LEU A 319 0.90 -24.02 20.49
C LEU A 319 -0.28 -24.03 21.47
N HIS A 320 -0.99 -22.92 21.61
CA HIS A 320 -2.22 -22.84 22.41
C HIS A 320 -3.32 -23.76 21.87
N LEU A 321 -3.51 -23.80 20.54
CA LEU A 321 -4.50 -24.67 19.91
C LEU A 321 -4.19 -26.15 20.11
N ILE A 322 -2.92 -26.55 19.94
CA ILE A 322 -2.46 -27.93 20.17
C ILE A 322 -2.62 -28.35 21.64
N GLU A 323 -2.31 -27.47 22.58
CA GLU A 323 -2.52 -27.74 24.01
C GLU A 323 -4.00 -27.96 24.33
N ARG A 324 -4.91 -27.13 23.78
CA ARG A 324 -6.36 -27.31 23.95
C ARG A 324 -6.87 -28.62 23.37
N GLN A 325 -6.39 -29.03 22.19
CA GLN A 325 -6.75 -30.33 21.61
C GLN A 325 -6.36 -31.49 22.52
N LYS A 326 -5.19 -31.42 23.17
CA LYS A 326 -4.72 -32.45 24.11
C LYS A 326 -5.51 -32.49 25.42
N LEU A 327 -6.01 -31.35 25.90
CA LEU A 327 -6.89 -31.32 27.07
C LEU A 327 -8.28 -31.88 26.74
N GLY A 328 -8.84 -31.55 25.57
CA GLY A 328 -10.14 -32.06 25.12
C GLY A 328 -10.18 -33.57 24.86
N SER A 329 -9.03 -34.24 24.70
CA SER A 329 -8.94 -35.69 24.53
C SER A 329 -8.81 -36.48 25.84
N LYS A 330 -8.67 -35.82 27.00
CA LYS A 330 -8.67 -36.51 28.31
C LYS A 330 -10.10 -36.57 28.86
N PRO A 331 -10.63 -37.76 29.22
CA PRO A 331 -11.86 -37.83 29.98
C PRO A 331 -11.67 -37.11 31.32
N THR A 332 -12.58 -36.19 31.60
CA THR A 332 -12.60 -35.29 32.76
C THR A 332 -12.79 -36.06 34.07
N GLU A 333 -11.84 -35.93 34.99
CA GLU A 333 -12.07 -36.23 36.42
C GLU A 333 -11.66 -35.11 37.39
N ASP A 334 -10.97 -34.04 36.96
CA ASP A 334 -10.48 -32.99 37.88
C ASP A 334 -10.93 -31.57 37.50
N ALA A 335 -12.23 -31.28 37.70
CA ALA A 335 -12.84 -29.98 37.41
C ALA A 335 -12.51 -28.86 38.44
N HIS A 336 -11.52 -29.05 39.33
CA HIS A 336 -11.15 -28.06 40.35
C HIS A 336 -9.91 -27.21 39.98
N TYR A 337 -9.14 -27.62 38.96
CA TYR A 337 -7.93 -26.89 38.51
C TYR A 337 -8.19 -25.87 37.38
N ASP A 338 -9.37 -25.88 36.76
CA ASP A 338 -9.66 -25.07 35.56
C ASP A 338 -10.00 -23.60 35.86
N THR A 339 -10.32 -23.25 37.11
CA THR A 339 -10.73 -21.86 37.46
C THR A 339 -9.54 -20.91 37.60
N VAL A 340 -8.32 -21.42 37.83
CA VAL A 340 -7.10 -20.61 37.99
C VAL A 340 -6.43 -20.34 36.64
N TYR A 341 -6.52 -21.27 35.69
CA TYR A 341 -5.89 -21.13 34.36
C TYR A 341 -6.54 -20.08 33.45
N ASN A 342 -7.80 -19.73 33.70
CA ASN A 342 -8.51 -18.73 32.90
C ASN A 342 -8.24 -17.28 33.35
N HIS A 343 -7.61 -17.06 34.52
CA HIS A 343 -7.47 -15.73 35.10
C HIS A 343 -6.14 -15.01 34.77
N SER A 344 -5.13 -15.71 34.25
CA SER A 344 -3.80 -15.16 33.96
C SER A 344 -3.51 -14.86 32.48
N VAL A 345 -4.41 -15.19 31.55
CA VAL A 345 -4.11 -15.20 30.10
C VAL A 345 -4.57 -13.94 29.34
N PHE A 346 -5.18 -12.95 29.99
CA PHE A 346 -5.65 -11.73 29.30
C PHE A 346 -4.88 -10.47 29.72
N THR A 347 -3.67 -10.31 29.19
CA THR A 347 -3.03 -9.01 28.97
C THR A 347 -2.16 -9.03 27.70
N TYR A 348 -2.78 -8.78 26.54
CA TYR A 348 -2.04 -8.47 25.31
C TYR A 348 -2.04 -6.95 25.09
N PRO A 349 -0.88 -6.26 25.14
CA PRO A 349 -0.78 -4.91 24.61
C PRO A 349 -0.61 -5.01 23.09
N ASN A 350 -1.64 -4.58 22.35
CA ASN A 350 -1.64 -4.33 20.90
C ASN A 350 -1.98 -5.51 19.96
N VAL A 351 -3.07 -6.22 20.24
CA VAL A 351 -3.81 -6.95 19.21
C VAL A 351 -5.29 -6.58 19.34
N ASN A 352 -5.77 -5.65 18.51
CA ASN A 352 -7.20 -5.37 18.36
C ASN A 352 -7.85 -6.49 17.54
N ILE A 353 -8.16 -7.61 18.19
CA ILE A 353 -9.17 -8.54 17.69
C ILE A 353 -10.49 -8.08 18.32
N SER A 354 -11.36 -7.47 17.52
CA SER A 354 -12.74 -7.23 17.90
C SER A 354 -13.48 -8.56 17.96
N VAL A 355 -13.45 -9.22 19.12
CA VAL A 355 -14.32 -10.37 19.43
C VAL A 355 -15.68 -9.81 19.86
N SER A 356 -16.43 -9.26 18.92
CA SER A 356 -17.81 -8.83 19.12
C SER A 356 -18.77 -9.99 18.91
N SER A 357 -18.70 -11.03 19.74
CA SER A 357 -19.75 -12.07 19.81
C SER A 357 -19.67 -13.02 21.02
N LEU A 358 -19.09 -12.61 22.16
CA LEU A 358 -19.29 -13.34 23.42
C LEU A 358 -19.69 -12.35 24.52
N SER A 359 -20.95 -11.94 24.48
CA SER A 359 -21.59 -11.14 25.52
C SER A 359 -21.76 -11.93 26.82
N THR A 360 -21.71 -11.18 27.92
CA THR A 360 -22.18 -11.48 29.30
C THR A 360 -21.21 -12.13 30.28
N VAL A 361 -20.35 -11.33 30.91
CA VAL A 361 -20.30 -11.18 32.39
C VAL A 361 -19.87 -9.74 32.72
N LYS A 362 -20.68 -9.02 33.50
CA LYS A 362 -20.40 -7.67 34.01
C LYS A 362 -19.13 -7.69 34.88
N ALA A 363 -18.09 -6.96 34.46
CA ALA A 363 -16.95 -6.63 35.32
C ALA A 363 -17.42 -5.67 36.42
N SER A 364 -17.37 -6.14 37.66
CA SER A 364 -17.54 -5.31 38.85
C SER A 364 -16.26 -4.53 39.12
N ASP A 365 -16.41 -3.22 39.16
CA ASP A 365 -15.44 -2.16 39.45
C ASP A 365 -14.92 -2.17 40.92
N SER A 366 -14.82 -3.36 41.53
CA SER A 366 -14.52 -3.56 42.95
C SER A 366 -13.05 -3.89 43.25
N SER A 367 -12.24 -4.24 42.25
CA SER A 367 -10.86 -4.71 42.45
C SER A 367 -9.84 -3.59 42.76
N LEU A 368 -10.05 -2.38 42.22
CA LEU A 368 -9.10 -1.27 42.40
C LEU A 368 -9.24 -0.56 43.76
N LYS A 369 -10.43 -0.57 44.36
CA LYS A 369 -10.67 -0.04 45.72
C LYS A 369 -10.09 -0.95 46.81
N THR A 370 -10.07 -2.27 46.57
CA THR A 370 -9.53 -3.25 47.52
C THR A 370 -8.02 -3.14 47.65
N ARG A 371 -7.29 -2.88 46.55
CA ARG A 371 -5.83 -2.65 46.59
C ARG A 371 -5.42 -1.41 47.38
N LYS A 372 -6.19 -0.32 47.34
CA LYS A 372 -5.89 0.91 48.12
C LYS A 372 -6.27 0.81 49.59
N ARG A 373 -7.30 0.03 49.95
CA ARG A 373 -7.69 -0.21 51.36
C ARG A 373 -6.69 -1.09 52.10
N ILE A 374 -6.19 -2.16 51.46
CA ILE A 374 -5.25 -3.10 52.08
C ILE A 374 -3.92 -2.40 52.41
N GLN A 375 -3.47 -1.48 51.55
CA GLN A 375 -2.22 -0.75 51.76
C GLN A 375 -2.30 0.31 52.86
N SER A 376 -3.49 0.89 53.13
CA SER A 376 -3.70 1.81 54.26
C SER A 376 -3.87 1.07 55.60
N THR A 377 -4.54 -0.09 55.61
CA THR A 377 -4.72 -0.90 56.83
C THR A 377 -3.40 -1.53 57.31
N LEU A 378 -2.48 -1.81 56.39
CA LEU A 378 -1.12 -2.27 56.71
C LEU A 378 -0.29 -1.23 57.48
N HIS A 379 -0.54 0.07 57.29
CA HIS A 379 0.18 1.13 58.00
C HIS A 379 -0.37 1.41 59.42
N GLU A 380 -1.63 1.06 59.69
CA GLU A 380 -2.26 1.18 61.03
C GLU A 380 -1.97 -0.04 61.93
N LEU A 381 -1.74 -1.23 61.35
CA LEU A 381 -1.45 -2.45 62.12
C LEU A 381 -0.02 -2.52 62.67
N PHE A 382 0.91 -1.68 62.19
CA PHE A 382 2.27 -1.60 62.69
C PHE A 382 2.45 -0.67 63.91
N SER A 383 1.43 0.09 64.33
CA SER A 383 1.57 1.08 65.41
C SER A 383 0.97 0.70 66.77
N GLN A 384 0.40 -0.50 66.96
CA GLN A 384 -0.11 -0.90 68.28
C GLN A 384 0.28 -2.35 68.62
N GLY A 385 1.34 -2.48 69.41
CA GLY A 385 1.66 -3.72 70.11
C GLY A 385 1.05 -3.72 71.51
N SER A 386 0.17 -4.70 71.82
CA SER A 386 0.04 -5.33 73.15
C SER A 386 -1.02 -6.45 73.23
N ARG A 387 -0.59 -7.70 72.94
CA ARG A 387 -1.00 -9.04 73.49
C ARG A 387 -2.51 -9.48 73.47
N PRO A 388 -2.83 -10.77 73.75
CA PRO A 388 -2.39 -11.99 73.05
C PRO A 388 -3.61 -12.87 72.64
N ARG A 389 -3.53 -13.62 71.53
CA ARG A 389 -4.24 -14.91 71.37
C ARG A 389 -3.62 -15.73 70.23
N GLN A 390 -3.00 -16.83 70.64
CA GLN A 390 -2.40 -17.86 69.80
C GLN A 390 -3.48 -18.62 69.01
N ASN A 391 -3.08 -19.14 67.85
CA ASN A 391 -3.74 -20.10 66.94
C ASN A 391 -4.47 -19.60 65.68
N PHE A 392 -4.69 -18.29 65.46
CA PHE A 392 -5.25 -17.83 64.17
C PHE A 392 -4.22 -17.26 63.18
N ARG A 393 -2.98 -17.04 63.64
CA ARG A 393 -1.91 -16.38 62.83
C ARG A 393 -1.03 -17.36 62.04
N ILE A 394 -1.09 -18.65 62.34
CA ILE A 394 -0.25 -19.67 61.68
C ILE A 394 -0.91 -20.14 60.38
N GLU A 395 -2.22 -20.44 60.38
CA GLU A 395 -2.95 -20.86 59.16
C GLU A 395 -3.02 -19.77 58.07
N ALA A 396 -3.10 -18.49 58.46
CA ALA A 396 -3.05 -17.38 57.50
C ALA A 396 -1.66 -17.22 56.87
N SER A 397 -0.60 -17.41 57.66
CA SER A 397 0.80 -17.38 57.18
C SER A 397 1.14 -18.58 56.29
N GLU A 398 0.54 -19.74 56.55
CA GLU A 398 0.78 -20.97 55.79
C GLU A 398 0.07 -20.92 54.43
N LYS A 399 -1.17 -20.41 54.39
CA LYS A 399 -1.89 -20.13 53.13
C LYS A 399 -1.22 -19.05 52.28
N GLU A 400 -0.74 -17.96 52.88
CA GLU A 400 0.02 -16.92 52.17
C GLU A 400 1.35 -17.46 51.62
N ALA A 401 2.00 -18.39 52.33
CA ALA A 401 3.21 -19.07 51.86
C ALA A 401 2.91 -20.05 50.71
N GLU A 402 1.81 -20.80 50.78
CA GLU A 402 1.36 -21.68 49.68
C GLU A 402 0.96 -20.89 48.42
N GLU A 403 0.26 -19.76 48.57
CA GLU A 403 -0.07 -18.87 47.45
C GLU A 403 1.20 -18.27 46.82
N PHE A 404 2.18 -17.87 47.63
CA PHE A 404 3.46 -17.35 47.14
C PHE A 404 4.26 -18.43 46.40
N GLU A 405 4.31 -19.66 46.92
CA GLU A 405 4.98 -20.80 46.27
C GLU A 405 4.27 -21.20 44.96
N LEU A 406 2.94 -21.18 44.93
CA LEU A 406 2.15 -21.41 43.72
C LEU A 406 2.43 -20.32 42.66
N GLN A 407 2.51 -19.06 43.08
CA GLN A 407 2.80 -17.94 42.21
C GLN A 407 4.21 -17.98 41.64
N GLU A 408 5.20 -18.40 42.44
CA GLU A 408 6.57 -18.63 41.99
C GLU A 408 6.65 -19.79 40.98
N LYS A 409 5.93 -20.90 41.25
CA LYS A 409 5.83 -22.04 40.32
C LYS A 409 5.15 -21.63 39.01
N LEU A 410 4.09 -20.82 39.06
CA LEU A 410 3.41 -20.30 37.88
C LEU A 410 4.34 -19.40 37.05
N TYR A 411 5.05 -18.47 37.70
CA TYR A 411 6.01 -17.58 37.04
C TYR A 411 7.15 -18.36 36.39
N ALA A 412 7.72 -19.35 37.09
CA ALA A 412 8.76 -20.22 36.54
C ALA A 412 8.25 -21.07 35.35
N MET A 413 6.99 -21.51 35.39
CA MET A 413 6.34 -22.22 34.28
C MET A 413 6.14 -21.33 33.06
N GLU A 414 5.65 -20.10 33.26
CA GLU A 414 5.48 -19.09 32.20
C GLU A 414 6.82 -18.71 31.57
N GLU A 415 7.86 -18.52 32.37
CA GLU A 415 9.20 -18.22 31.86
C GLU A 415 9.75 -19.37 31.00
N ARG A 416 9.55 -20.62 31.45
CA ARG A 416 9.92 -21.82 30.66
C ARG A 416 9.14 -21.90 29.35
N ARG A 417 7.83 -21.57 29.39
CA ARG A 417 6.96 -21.50 28.20
C ARG A 417 7.46 -20.45 27.21
N GLN A 418 7.73 -19.24 27.68
CA GLN A 418 8.26 -18.14 26.85
C GLN A 418 9.62 -18.48 26.24
N LYS A 419 10.54 -19.05 27.03
CA LYS A 419 11.82 -19.55 26.51
C LYS A 419 11.63 -20.63 25.44
N LYS A 420 10.65 -21.54 25.60
CA LYS A 420 10.32 -22.57 24.61
C LYS A 420 9.76 -21.96 23.32
N ILE A 421 8.82 -21.01 23.42
CA ILE A 421 8.24 -20.29 22.27
C ILE A 421 9.36 -19.61 21.49
N ILE A 422 10.20 -18.79 22.14
CA ILE A 422 11.30 -18.08 21.49
C ILE A 422 12.25 -19.05 20.77
N ARG A 423 12.58 -20.20 21.37
CA ARG A 423 13.42 -21.22 20.72
C ARG A 423 12.76 -21.80 19.48
N ILE A 424 11.48 -22.14 19.53
CA ILE A 424 10.72 -22.68 18.39
C ILE A 424 10.63 -21.64 17.28
N THR A 425 10.27 -20.39 17.62
CA THR A 425 10.19 -19.30 16.65
C THR A 425 11.53 -19.07 15.95
N LYS A 426 12.66 -19.06 16.66
CA LYS A 426 13.98 -18.93 16.03
C LYS A 426 14.28 -20.05 15.03
N ARG A 427 13.86 -21.29 15.32
CA ARG A 427 14.02 -22.42 14.38
C ARG A 427 13.15 -22.26 13.14
N ILE A 428 11.89 -21.85 13.31
CA ILE A 428 10.95 -21.64 12.21
C ILE A 428 11.41 -20.47 11.33
N MET A 429 11.84 -19.35 11.93
CA MET A 429 12.40 -18.21 11.22
C MET A 429 13.61 -18.56 10.35
N LYS A 430 14.48 -19.47 10.81
CA LYS A 430 15.61 -19.97 10.01
C LYS A 430 15.15 -20.70 8.74
N ARG A 431 13.99 -21.37 8.79
CA ARG A 431 13.38 -22.03 7.63
C ARG A 431 12.63 -21.03 6.74
N PHE A 432 11.81 -20.16 7.32
CA PHE A 432 10.98 -19.19 6.60
C PHE A 432 11.79 -18.12 5.86
N GLY A 433 12.88 -17.61 6.45
CA GLY A 433 13.62 -16.49 5.87
C GLY A 433 12.76 -15.24 5.71
N HIS A 434 13.10 -14.37 4.76
CA HIS A 434 12.30 -13.18 4.46
C HIS A 434 11.10 -13.53 3.58
N ASP A 435 11.32 -14.38 2.57
CA ASP A 435 10.29 -14.74 1.59
C ASP A 435 9.10 -15.48 2.24
N GLY A 436 9.34 -16.33 3.25
CA GLY A 436 8.25 -16.98 4.00
C GLY A 436 7.35 -16.00 4.75
N VAL A 437 7.92 -14.92 5.29
CA VAL A 437 7.12 -13.86 5.95
C VAL A 437 6.25 -13.12 4.94
N VAL A 438 6.75 -12.90 3.71
CA VAL A 438 5.96 -12.28 2.63
C VAL A 438 4.78 -13.18 2.26
N VAL A 439 5.04 -14.46 2.00
CA VAL A 439 4.00 -15.42 1.60
C VAL A 439 2.89 -15.54 2.65
N PHE A 440 3.25 -15.66 3.93
CA PHE A 440 2.26 -15.76 4.99
C PHE A 440 1.47 -14.47 5.19
N ARG A 441 2.09 -13.30 5.00
CA ARG A 441 1.36 -12.04 5.03
C ARG A 441 0.40 -11.89 3.86
N THR A 442 0.82 -12.30 2.65
CA THR A 442 -0.09 -12.30 1.50
C THR A 442 -1.26 -13.28 1.71
N LEU A 443 -1.03 -14.44 2.34
CA LEU A 443 -2.10 -15.38 2.68
C LEU A 443 -3.04 -14.83 3.76
N GLU A 444 -2.51 -14.15 4.78
CA GLU A 444 -3.30 -13.51 5.84
C GLU A 444 -4.17 -12.37 5.28
N ASP A 445 -3.60 -11.51 4.43
CA ASP A 445 -4.33 -10.42 3.77
C ASP A 445 -5.41 -10.96 2.81
N ALA A 446 -5.22 -12.17 2.30
CA ALA A 446 -6.13 -12.83 1.36
C ALA A 446 -7.31 -13.55 2.05
N VAL A 447 -7.02 -14.51 2.92
CA VAL A 447 -8.00 -15.45 3.50
C VAL A 447 -8.37 -15.08 4.95
N GLY A 448 -7.66 -14.11 5.53
CA GLY A 448 -7.86 -13.68 6.91
C GLY A 448 -7.08 -14.51 7.93
N VAL A 449 -7.05 -13.98 9.15
CA VAL A 449 -6.18 -14.47 10.24
C VAL A 449 -6.53 -15.90 10.69
N ILE A 450 -7.82 -16.25 10.73
CA ILE A 450 -8.27 -17.58 11.21
C ILE A 450 -7.73 -18.66 10.27
N MET A 451 -7.93 -18.49 8.97
CA MET A 451 -7.52 -19.48 7.98
C MET A 451 -6.00 -19.53 7.84
N ALA A 452 -5.33 -18.39 7.84
CA ALA A 452 -3.87 -18.34 7.82
C ALA A 452 -3.25 -19.10 9.00
N ASN A 453 -3.87 -19.05 10.18
CA ASN A 453 -3.44 -19.83 11.35
C ASN A 453 -3.66 -21.34 11.16
N GLN A 454 -4.76 -21.78 10.54
CA GLN A 454 -4.99 -23.19 10.23
C GLN A 454 -3.93 -23.74 9.26
N ILE A 455 -3.60 -22.99 8.20
CA ILE A 455 -2.50 -23.37 7.27
C ILE A 455 -1.17 -23.45 8.01
N PHE A 456 -0.89 -22.48 8.88
CA PHE A 456 0.36 -22.45 9.64
C PHE A 456 0.45 -23.62 10.62
N GLN A 457 -0.67 -24.02 11.25
CA GLN A 457 -0.72 -25.19 12.13
C GLN A 457 -0.37 -26.47 11.37
N GLU A 458 -1.01 -26.73 10.23
CA GLU A 458 -0.70 -27.89 9.39
C GLU A 458 0.76 -27.88 8.92
N LEU A 459 1.26 -26.72 8.49
CA LEU A 459 2.65 -26.57 8.11
C LEU A 459 3.59 -26.85 9.30
N TYR A 460 3.24 -26.43 10.51
CA TYR A 460 4.02 -26.67 11.72
C TYR A 460 4.11 -28.16 12.05
N GLU A 461 2.98 -28.88 12.00
CA GLU A 461 2.91 -30.32 12.25
C GLU A 461 3.73 -31.11 11.21
N GLN A 462 3.62 -30.73 9.93
CA GLN A 462 4.43 -31.31 8.85
C GLN A 462 5.93 -31.00 8.99
N LEU A 463 6.31 -29.81 9.47
CA LEU A 463 7.71 -29.44 9.69
C LEU A 463 8.31 -30.10 10.93
N ASN A 464 7.49 -30.42 11.93
CA ASN A 464 7.89 -31.04 13.20
C ASN A 464 7.96 -32.57 13.08
N SER A 465 7.03 -33.20 12.35
CA SER A 465 7.11 -34.63 12.02
C SER A 465 8.39 -34.97 11.23
N SER A 466 8.82 -34.06 10.34
CA SER A 466 10.08 -34.21 9.61
C SER A 466 11.34 -34.12 10.47
N LEU A 467 11.25 -33.59 11.70
CA LEU A 467 12.36 -33.45 12.64
C LEU A 467 12.54 -34.69 13.53
N HIS A 468 11.54 -35.55 13.62
CA HIS A 468 11.64 -36.82 14.36
C HIS A 468 12.30 -37.95 13.55
N TYR A 469 12.45 -37.77 12.24
CA TYR A 469 13.04 -38.75 11.31
C TYR A 469 14.49 -38.41 10.87
N SER A 470 15.06 -37.28 11.30
CA SER A 470 16.46 -36.89 11.05
C SER A 470 17.21 -36.75 12.36
#